data_AF-A0A7W8ZPU5-F1
#
_entry.id   AF-A0A7W8ZPU5-F1
#
_cell.length_a   1.000
_cell.length_b   1.000
_cell.length_c   1.000
_cell.angle_alpha   90.00
_cell.angle_beta   90.00
_cell.angle_gamma   90.00
#
_symmetry.space_group_name_H-M   'P 1'
#
loop_
_entity.id
_entity.type
_entity.pdbx_description
1 polymer ?
#
loop_
_entity_poly.entity_id
_entity_poly.type
_entity_poly.pdbx_seq_one_letter_code
_entity_poly.pdbx_strand_id
1 'polypeptide(L)'
;MTSFLAYAEAKNRILECIDGIIMFPFEENAIPQYVYFMPKTLAEGELLSSFFEQQFLYLPDIFYVLYFNPIRWILPDLAERIHSLDYVPAGYGRDRRLFQLSYCRITFDVTSVTQQGQEPEEQTIFRVPFYIGETNFFINVVELPSTMGTPKLFEKVDFNW
;
A
#
# COMPACT_ATOMS: atom_id res chain seq x y z
N MET A 1 13.95 -16.81 -6.95
CA MET A 1 13.21 -16.05 -5.91
C MET A 1 13.61 -16.61 -4.55
N THR A 2 14.90 -16.48 -4.19
CA THR A 2 15.55 -17.32 -3.17
C THR A 2 16.43 -16.53 -2.19
N SER A 3 16.23 -15.22 -2.00
CA SER A 3 17.18 -14.39 -1.23
C SER A 3 16.66 -13.77 0.07
N PHE A 4 15.43 -13.23 0.14
CA PHE A 4 14.94 -12.61 1.39
C PHE A 4 14.21 -13.58 2.34
N LEU A 5 13.26 -14.39 1.85
CA LEU A 5 12.50 -15.30 2.72
C LEU A 5 13.41 -16.32 3.42
N ALA A 6 14.38 -16.89 2.70
CA ALA A 6 15.39 -17.78 3.27
C ALA A 6 16.28 -17.06 4.31
N TYR A 7 16.63 -15.79 4.06
CA TYR A 7 17.34 -14.97 5.05
C TYR A 7 16.48 -14.68 6.28
N ALA A 8 15.20 -14.36 6.09
CA ALA A 8 14.25 -14.07 7.15
C ALA A 8 14.07 -15.29 8.06
N GLU A 9 13.89 -16.47 7.48
CA GLU A 9 13.86 -17.74 8.18
C GLU A 9 15.17 -18.00 8.94
N ALA A 10 16.32 -17.90 8.27
CA ALA A 10 17.63 -18.11 8.90
C ALA A 10 17.96 -17.13 10.04
N LYS A 11 17.30 -15.96 10.06
CA LYS A 11 17.45 -14.94 11.10
C LYS A 11 16.28 -14.88 12.07
N ASN A 12 15.34 -15.84 12.01
CA ASN A 12 14.13 -15.88 12.84
C ASN A 12 13.36 -14.55 12.82
N ARG A 13 13.22 -13.95 11.63
CA ARG A 13 12.43 -12.74 11.45
C ARG A 13 10.95 -13.07 11.55
N ILE A 14 10.18 -12.16 12.14
CA ILE A 14 8.73 -12.24 12.22
C ILE A 14 8.17 -11.40 11.08
N LEU A 15 7.47 -12.05 10.15
CA LEU A 15 6.89 -11.43 8.97
C LEU A 15 5.37 -11.41 9.09
N GLU A 16 4.75 -10.30 8.70
CA GLU A 16 3.31 -10.14 8.63
C GLU A 16 2.89 -9.70 7.23
N CYS A 17 1.91 -10.38 6.64
CA CYS A 17 1.38 -10.05 5.33
C CYS A 17 0.07 -9.27 5.51
N ILE A 18 0.02 -8.08 4.94
CA ILE A 18 -1.15 -7.20 5.01
C ILE A 18 -1.62 -6.92 3.59
N ASP A 19 -2.88 -7.26 3.33
CA ASP A 19 -3.55 -6.90 2.11
C ASP A 19 -4.14 -5.50 2.22
N GLY A 20 -4.21 -4.79 1.10
CA GLY A 20 -4.77 -3.47 1.12
C GLY A 20 -4.76 -2.76 -0.22
N ILE A 21 -5.35 -1.57 -0.16
CA ILE A 21 -5.44 -0.66 -1.28
C ILE A 21 -4.12 0.09 -1.39
N ILE A 22 -3.58 0.15 -2.59
CA ILE A 22 -2.37 0.90 -2.90
C ILE A 22 -2.70 2.00 -3.91
N MET A 23 -2.13 3.17 -3.69
CA MET A 23 -2.33 4.35 -4.53
C MET A 23 -0.98 4.99 -4.85
N PHE A 24 -0.68 5.21 -6.12
CA PHE A 24 0.61 5.76 -6.58
C PHE A 24 0.46 6.60 -7.85
N PRO A 25 1.32 7.59 -8.12
CA PRO A 25 1.25 8.37 -9.35
C PRO A 25 1.58 7.47 -10.54
N PHE A 26 0.99 7.78 -11.70
CA PHE A 26 1.40 7.13 -12.94
C PHE A 26 2.80 7.60 -13.33
N GLU A 27 3.77 6.68 -13.32
CA GLU A 27 5.16 6.92 -13.74
C GLU A 27 5.58 5.79 -14.68
N GLU A 28 5.81 6.08 -15.95
CA GLU A 28 6.12 5.05 -16.94
C GLU A 28 7.47 4.36 -16.63
N ASN A 29 7.43 3.06 -16.33
CA ASN A 29 8.57 2.17 -16.08
C ASN A 29 9.50 2.54 -14.91
N ALA A 30 9.07 3.42 -14.00
CA ALA A 30 9.80 3.73 -12.77
C ALA A 30 9.12 3.13 -11.53
N ILE A 31 9.89 2.90 -10.46
CA ILE A 31 9.32 2.62 -9.14
C ILE A 31 8.77 3.95 -8.62
N PRO A 32 7.46 4.06 -8.35
CA PRO A 32 6.86 5.33 -7.92
C PRO A 32 7.49 5.82 -6.62
N GLN A 33 7.74 7.13 -6.54
CA GLN A 33 8.33 7.71 -5.33
C GLN A 33 7.30 7.90 -4.21
N TYR A 34 6.06 8.22 -4.58
CA TYR A 34 4.97 8.49 -3.65
C TYR A 34 3.95 7.37 -3.70
N VAL A 35 4.06 6.44 -2.77
CA VAL A 35 3.13 5.32 -2.66
C VAL A 35 2.37 5.46 -1.36
N TYR A 36 1.06 5.24 -1.43
CA TYR A 36 0.16 5.25 -0.29
C TYR A 36 -0.49 3.89 -0.14
N PHE A 37 -0.58 3.38 1.07
CA PHE A 37 -1.13 2.06 1.36
C PHE A 37 -2.18 2.15 2.46
N MET A 38 -3.35 1.56 2.24
CA MET A 38 -4.43 1.48 3.21
C MET A 38 -4.75 -0.01 3.46
N PRO A 39 -4.42 -0.54 4.64
CA PRO A 39 -4.76 -1.90 5.04
C PRO A 39 -6.26 -2.12 4.91
N LYS A 40 -6.65 -3.09 4.08
CA LYS A 40 -8.04 -3.43 3.88
C LYS A 40 -8.16 -4.81 3.29
N THR A 41 -9.10 -5.58 3.81
CA THR A 41 -9.44 -6.90 3.26
C THR A 41 -10.54 -6.75 2.23
N LEU A 42 -10.31 -7.25 1.03
CA LEU A 42 -11.33 -7.47 0.02
C LEU A 42 -12.10 -8.76 0.35
N ALA A 43 -13.42 -8.72 0.27
CA ALA A 43 -14.24 -9.93 0.45
C ALA A 43 -14.15 -10.86 -0.77
N GLU A 44 -14.29 -12.17 -0.55
CA GLU A 44 -14.30 -13.15 -1.63
C GLU A 44 -15.43 -12.87 -2.63
N GLY A 45 -15.10 -12.81 -3.92
CA GLY A 45 -16.06 -12.55 -5.01
C GLY A 45 -16.45 -11.08 -5.22
N GLU A 46 -15.84 -10.14 -4.48
CA GLU A 46 -16.11 -8.72 -4.65
C GLU A 46 -15.33 -8.13 -5.83
N LEU A 47 -16.01 -7.36 -6.68
CA LEU A 47 -15.38 -6.65 -7.80
C LEU A 47 -14.58 -5.44 -7.29
N LEU A 48 -13.36 -5.29 -7.79
CA LEU A 48 -12.41 -4.25 -7.36
C LEU A 48 -12.98 -2.82 -7.49
N SER A 49 -13.71 -2.55 -8.58
CA SER A 49 -14.35 -1.24 -8.79
C SER A 49 -15.40 -0.93 -7.72
N SER A 50 -16.26 -1.91 -7.40
CA SER A 50 -17.30 -1.78 -6.38
C SER A 50 -16.71 -1.61 -4.99
N PHE A 51 -15.65 -2.38 -4.69
CA PHE A 51 -14.91 -2.30 -3.43
C PHE A 51 -14.35 -0.89 -3.20
N PHE A 52 -13.70 -0.31 -4.20
CA PHE A 52 -13.14 1.04 -4.08
C PHE A 52 -14.24 2.08 -3.86
N GLU A 53 -15.32 2.06 -4.65
CA GLU A 53 -16.42 3.01 -4.47
C GLU A 53 -17.00 2.93 -3.05
N GLN A 54 -17.28 1.71 -2.56
CA GLN A 54 -17.84 1.51 -1.22
C GLN A 54 -16.89 1.99 -0.12
N GLN A 55 -15.59 1.76 -0.28
CA GLN A 55 -14.60 2.07 0.73
C GLN A 55 -14.46 3.58 1.01
N PHE A 56 -14.71 4.43 0.01
CA PHE A 56 -14.60 5.88 0.17
C PHE A 56 -15.93 6.60 0.44
N LEU A 57 -17.06 5.89 0.41
CA LEU A 57 -18.38 6.47 0.72
C LEU A 57 -18.57 6.81 2.21
N TYR A 58 -17.86 6.11 3.10
CA TYR A 58 -17.91 6.32 4.55
C TYR A 58 -16.70 7.13 5.06
N LEU A 59 -16.68 7.43 6.37
CA LEU A 59 -15.58 8.16 7.04
C LEU A 59 -14.22 7.66 6.52
N PRO A 60 -13.33 8.56 6.04
CA PRO A 60 -12.17 8.12 5.31
C PRO A 60 -11.18 7.40 6.21
N ASP A 61 -10.95 6.13 5.88
CA ASP A 61 -9.84 5.34 6.40
C ASP A 61 -8.49 6.00 6.05
N ILE A 62 -7.45 5.57 6.76
CA ILE A 62 -6.13 6.17 6.72
C ILE A 62 -5.27 5.47 5.67
N PHE A 63 -4.72 6.26 4.76
CA PHE A 63 -3.59 5.86 3.93
C PHE A 63 -2.27 6.17 4.65
N TYR A 64 -1.37 5.20 4.63
CA TYR A 64 -0.01 5.33 5.11
C TYR A 64 0.94 5.64 3.95
N VAL A 65 1.85 6.59 4.13
CA VAL A 65 2.96 6.82 3.20
C VAL A 65 3.88 5.60 3.25
N LEU A 66 3.98 4.89 2.12
CA LEU A 66 4.75 3.66 1.99
C LEU A 66 6.00 3.92 1.14
N TYR A 67 7.18 3.80 1.73
CA TYR A 67 8.42 3.97 1.00
C TYR A 67 8.86 2.65 0.38
N PHE A 68 9.00 2.60 -0.96
CA PHE A 68 9.48 1.42 -1.68
C PHE A 68 11.01 1.28 -1.71
N ASN A 69 11.76 2.26 -1.20
CA ASN A 69 13.21 2.19 -1.14
C ASN A 69 13.75 0.90 -0.47
N PRO A 70 13.19 0.41 0.66
CA PRO A 70 13.62 -0.86 1.26
C PRO A 70 13.30 -2.09 0.41
N ILE A 71 12.17 -2.08 -0.31
CA ILE A 71 11.70 -3.20 -1.13
C ILE A 71 12.52 -3.30 -2.43
N ARG A 72 12.90 -2.17 -3.02
CA ARG A 72 13.67 -2.07 -4.27
C ARG A 72 14.94 -2.91 -4.28
N TRP A 73 15.63 -3.00 -3.14
CA TRP A 73 16.88 -3.78 -3.03
C TRP A 73 16.64 -5.30 -2.98
N ILE A 74 15.42 -5.71 -2.67
CA ILE A 74 15.03 -7.11 -2.48
C ILE A 74 14.35 -7.63 -3.75
N LEU A 75 13.50 -6.81 -4.38
CA LEU A 75 12.73 -7.15 -5.58
C LEU A 75 13.24 -6.33 -6.78
N PRO A 76 14.16 -6.88 -7.60
CA PRO A 76 14.70 -6.17 -8.76
C PRO A 76 13.65 -5.91 -9.86
N ASP A 77 12.58 -6.71 -9.87
CA ASP A 77 11.42 -6.61 -10.77
C ASP A 77 10.25 -5.80 -10.17
N LEU A 78 10.48 -5.04 -9.09
CA LEU A 78 9.44 -4.30 -8.37
C LEU A 78 8.63 -3.36 -9.29
N ALA A 79 9.30 -2.63 -10.19
CA ALA A 79 8.62 -1.73 -11.13
C ALA A 79 7.63 -2.49 -12.02
N GLU A 80 8.05 -3.60 -12.61
CA GLU A 80 7.21 -4.45 -13.47
C GLU A 80 6.01 -5.01 -12.69
N ARG A 81 6.21 -5.43 -11.44
CA ARG A 81 5.13 -5.91 -10.56
C ARG A 81 4.09 -4.84 -10.25
N ILE A 82 4.52 -3.60 -10.00
CA ILE A 82 3.60 -2.49 -9.71
C ILE A 82 2.81 -2.11 -10.97
N HIS A 83 3.48 -2.04 -12.12
CA HIS A 83 2.86 -1.64 -13.38
C HIS A 83 1.97 -2.72 -14.00
N SER A 84 2.09 -3.98 -13.56
CA SER A 84 1.22 -5.09 -13.98
C SER A 84 -0.03 -5.27 -13.12
N LEU A 85 -0.24 -4.40 -12.12
CA LEU A 85 -1.45 -4.41 -11.32
C LEU A 85 -2.66 -3.91 -12.13
N ASP A 86 -3.80 -4.55 -11.90
CA ASP A 86 -5.08 -4.02 -12.35
C ASP A 86 -5.42 -2.77 -11.52
N TYR A 87 -5.82 -1.68 -12.17
CA TYR A 87 -6.00 -0.40 -11.49
C TYR A 87 -7.25 0.35 -11.95
N VAL A 88 -7.73 1.23 -11.07
CA VAL A 88 -8.73 2.26 -11.35
C VAL A 88 -8.02 3.62 -11.34
N PRO A 89 -8.20 4.46 -12.37
CA PRO A 89 -7.63 5.81 -12.37
C PRO A 89 -8.30 6.68 -11.30
N ALA A 90 -7.50 7.44 -10.56
CA ALA A 90 -7.97 8.34 -9.53
C ALA A 90 -7.25 9.69 -9.60
N GLY A 91 -7.92 10.75 -9.14
CA GLY A 91 -7.31 12.06 -8.97
C GLY A 91 -6.87 12.29 -7.53
N TYR A 92 -5.67 12.83 -7.33
CA TYR A 92 -5.13 13.13 -6.00
C TYR A 92 -4.77 14.62 -5.87
N GLY A 93 -5.19 15.22 -4.75
CA GLY A 93 -4.90 16.60 -4.41
C GLY A 93 -5.75 17.61 -5.18
N ARG A 94 -5.54 18.91 -4.88
CA ARG A 94 -6.33 20.01 -5.46
C ARG A 94 -6.22 20.09 -6.99
N ASP A 95 -5.06 19.73 -7.52
CA ASP A 95 -4.77 19.77 -8.96
C ASP A 95 -5.26 18.50 -9.70
N ARG A 96 -5.91 17.56 -8.99
CA ARG A 96 -6.39 16.28 -9.55
C ARG A 96 -5.27 15.53 -10.31
N ARG A 97 -4.09 15.43 -9.69
CA ARG A 97 -2.98 14.67 -10.29
C ARG A 97 -3.40 13.22 -10.52
N LEU A 98 -3.04 12.66 -11.67
CA LEU A 98 -3.42 11.29 -12.02
C LEU A 98 -2.64 10.27 -11.18
N PHE A 99 -3.39 9.45 -10.46
CA PHE A 99 -2.93 8.33 -9.66
C PHE A 99 -3.60 7.05 -10.13
N GLN A 100 -2.95 5.93 -9.85
CA GLN A 100 -3.47 4.59 -10.03
C GLN A 100 -3.86 4.04 -8.66
N LEU A 101 -5.10 3.58 -8.55
CA LEU A 101 -5.63 2.91 -7.37
C LEU A 101 -5.71 1.42 -7.66
N SER A 102 -5.07 0.60 -6.85
CA SER A 102 -5.01 -0.84 -7.02
C SER A 102 -5.08 -1.56 -5.68
N TYR A 103 -4.94 -2.88 -5.69
CA TYR A 103 -4.92 -3.72 -4.51
C TYR A 103 -3.73 -4.67 -4.56
N CYS A 104 -3.07 -4.85 -3.42
CA CYS A 104 -1.85 -5.64 -3.32
C CYS A 104 -1.70 -6.25 -1.93
N ARG A 105 -0.67 -7.07 -1.80
CA ARG A 105 -0.17 -7.56 -0.51
C ARG A 105 1.22 -7.01 -0.24
N ILE A 106 1.42 -6.49 0.97
CA ILE A 106 2.72 -6.03 1.47
C ILE A 106 3.13 -6.94 2.62
N THR A 107 4.37 -7.44 2.57
CA THR A 107 4.97 -8.15 3.71
C THR A 107 5.82 -7.19 4.53
N PHE A 108 5.52 -7.07 5.82
CA PHE A 108 6.26 -6.29 6.79
C PHE A 108 7.13 -7.21 7.66
N ASP A 109 8.35 -6.76 7.96
CA ASP A 109 9.18 -7.32 9.04
C ASP A 109 8.84 -6.60 10.33
N VAL A 110 8.18 -7.31 11.25
CA VAL A 110 7.70 -6.80 12.53
C VAL A 110 8.58 -7.25 13.70
N THR A 111 9.75 -7.84 13.42
CA THR A 111 10.65 -8.40 14.45
C THR A 111 10.97 -7.40 15.57
N SER A 112 11.28 -6.15 15.23
CA SER A 112 11.59 -5.10 16.21
C SER A 112 10.37 -4.70 17.04
N VAL A 113 9.18 -4.67 16.42
CA VAL A 113 7.92 -4.32 17.08
C VAL A 113 7.59 -5.36 18.15
N THR A 114 7.66 -6.65 17.80
CA THR A 114 7.34 -7.75 18.71
C THR A 114 8.34 -7.88 19.87
N GLN A 115 9.63 -7.59 19.62
CA GLN A 115 10.68 -7.83 20.62
C GLN A 115 10.91 -6.66 21.57
N GLN A 116 10.73 -5.42 21.11
CA GLN A 116 11.12 -4.23 21.87
C GLN A 116 9.94 -3.43 22.42
N GLY A 117 8.72 -3.67 21.91
CA GLY A 117 7.54 -2.88 22.26
C GLY A 117 7.71 -1.45 21.78
N GLN A 118 6.98 -1.05 20.74
CA GLN A 118 7.05 0.32 20.24
C GLN A 118 5.92 1.16 20.83
N GLU A 119 6.28 2.35 21.31
CA GLU A 119 5.31 3.31 21.80
C GLU A 119 4.57 3.98 20.62
N PRO A 120 3.29 4.35 20.79
CA PRO A 120 2.56 5.08 19.77
C PRO A 120 3.21 6.43 19.47
N GLU A 121 3.54 6.66 18.20
CA GLU A 121 4.06 7.95 17.74
C GLU A 121 2.90 8.93 17.48
N GLU A 122 3.11 10.22 17.75
CA GLU A 122 2.16 11.26 17.32
C GLU A 122 2.12 11.33 15.79
N GLN A 123 0.95 11.09 15.22
CA GLN A 123 0.75 11.12 13.77
C GLN A 123 0.21 12.47 13.33
N THR A 124 0.87 13.07 12.34
CA THR A 124 0.31 14.21 11.61
C THR A 124 -0.63 13.69 10.51
N ILE A 125 -1.91 14.07 10.59
CA ILE A 125 -2.92 13.69 9.61
C ILE A 125 -3.05 14.77 8.54
N PHE A 126 -2.76 14.40 7.30
CA PHE A 126 -2.98 15.23 6.13
C PHE A 126 -4.29 14.83 5.46
N ARG A 127 -5.27 15.74 5.45
CA ARG A 127 -6.53 15.51 4.74
C ARG A 127 -6.43 16.03 3.31
N VAL A 128 -6.59 15.15 2.33
CA VAL A 128 -6.33 15.45 0.92
C VAL A 128 -7.58 15.18 0.07
N PRO A 129 -7.94 16.08 -0.87
CA PRO A 129 -8.99 15.80 -1.86
C PRO A 129 -8.63 14.58 -2.72
N PHE A 130 -9.62 13.72 -2.96
CA PHE A 130 -9.46 12.50 -3.74
C PHE A 130 -10.65 12.30 -4.66
N TYR A 131 -10.42 11.74 -5.85
CA TYR A 131 -11.41 11.71 -6.93
C TYR A 131 -11.41 10.33 -7.60
N ILE A 132 -12.58 9.69 -7.70
CA ILE A 132 -12.77 8.48 -8.51
C ILE A 132 -13.93 8.75 -9.46
N GLY A 133 -13.66 8.74 -10.77
CA GLY A 133 -14.63 9.18 -11.78
C GLY A 133 -15.08 10.62 -11.51
N GLU A 134 -16.39 10.83 -11.42
CA GLU A 134 -17.01 12.13 -11.12
C GLU A 134 -17.23 12.37 -9.61
N THR A 135 -16.90 11.39 -8.77
CA THR A 135 -17.15 11.44 -7.34
C THR A 135 -15.96 12.05 -6.59
N ASN A 136 -16.25 12.95 -5.66
CA ASN A 136 -15.26 13.66 -4.86
C ASN A 136 -15.29 13.17 -3.41
N PHE A 137 -14.11 12.87 -2.88
CA PHE A 137 -13.89 12.39 -1.52
C PHE A 137 -12.80 13.22 -0.83
N PHE A 138 -12.59 12.95 0.46
CA PHE A 138 -11.39 13.33 1.17
C PHE A 138 -10.79 12.08 1.78
N ILE A 139 -9.49 11.90 1.68
CA ILE A 139 -8.75 10.83 2.35
C ILE A 139 -7.82 11.40 3.42
N ASN A 140 -7.52 10.60 4.43
CA ASN A 140 -6.52 10.92 5.43
C ASN A 140 -5.21 10.21 5.07
N VAL A 141 -4.11 10.95 5.10
CA VAL A 141 -2.77 10.43 4.84
C VAL A 141 -1.89 10.69 6.06
N VAL A 142 -1.18 9.67 6.52
CA VAL A 142 -0.21 9.76 7.63
C VAL A 142 1.07 9.02 7.26
N GLU A 143 2.16 9.28 7.97
CA GLU A 143 3.37 8.46 7.86
C GLU A 143 3.11 7.03 8.37
N LEU A 144 3.73 6.03 7.73
CA LEU A 144 3.65 4.65 8.19
C LEU A 144 4.22 4.55 9.62
N PRO A 145 3.41 4.17 10.63
CA PRO A 145 3.91 4.07 11.99
C PRO A 145 4.91 2.93 12.09
N SER A 146 5.90 3.12 12.95
CA SER A 146 6.91 2.10 13.23
C SER A 146 6.28 0.77 13.70
N THR A 147 5.12 0.84 14.36
CA THR A 147 4.35 -0.31 14.87
C THR A 147 3.87 -1.27 13.78
N MET A 148 3.76 -0.83 12.52
CA MET A 148 3.46 -1.72 11.38
C MET A 148 4.69 -2.48 10.89
N GLY A 149 5.88 -2.18 11.39
CA GLY A 149 7.12 -2.79 10.96
C GLY A 149 7.68 -2.19 9.67
N THR A 150 8.72 -2.81 9.14
CA THR A 150 9.40 -2.34 7.91
C THR A 150 8.89 -3.11 6.70
N PRO A 151 8.40 -2.46 5.63
CA PRO A 151 7.99 -3.16 4.42
C PRO A 151 9.20 -3.82 3.74
N LYS A 152 9.04 -5.08 3.30
CA LYS A 152 10.11 -5.89 2.69
C LYS A 152 9.75 -6.49 1.35
N LEU A 153 8.49 -6.89 1.15
CA LEU A 153 8.03 -7.51 -0.08
C LEU A 153 6.74 -6.85 -0.57
N PHE A 154 6.55 -6.93 -1.88
CA PHE A 154 5.37 -6.48 -2.60
C PHE A 154 4.88 -7.62 -3.49
N GLU A 155 3.59 -7.93 -3.41
CA GLU A 155 2.96 -9.00 -4.16
C GLU A 155 1.68 -8.50 -4.84
N LYS A 156 1.51 -8.84 -6.12
CA LYS A 156 0.23 -8.72 -6.82
C LYS A 156 -0.72 -9.76 -6.23
N VAL A 157 -1.95 -9.35 -5.93
CA VAL A 157 -3.04 -10.25 -5.59
C VAL A 157 -3.86 -10.46 -6.86
N ASP A 158 -3.90 -11.68 -7.36
CA ASP A 158 -4.68 -12.01 -8.54
C ASP A 158 -6.16 -12.18 -8.15
N PHE A 159 -7.05 -11.60 -8.96
CA PHE A 159 -8.49 -11.73 -8.80
C PHE A 159 -9.04 -12.67 -9.87
N ASN A 160 -9.88 -13.63 -9.44
CA ASN A 160 -10.74 -14.36 -10.35
C ASN A 160 -11.97 -13.49 -10.61
N TRP A 161 -12.10 -13.01 -11.85
CA TRP A 161 -13.23 -12.22 -12.33
C TRP A 161 -14.48 -13.09 -12.54
#